data_AF-T0JZZ6-F1
#
_entry.id   AF-T0JZZ6-F1
#
_cell.length_a   1.000
_cell.length_b   1.000
_cell.length_c   1.000
_cell.angle_alpha   90.00
_cell.angle_beta   90.00
_cell.angle_gamma   90.00
#
_symmetry.space_group_name_H-M   'P 1'
#
loop_
_entity.id
_entity.type
_entity.pdbx_description
1 polymer ?
#
loop_
_entity_poly.entity_id
_entity_poly.type
_entity_poly.pdbx_seq_one_letter_code
_entity_poly.pdbx_strand_id
1 'polypeptide(L)'
;MGSPPDNWWEQIFKRSSQIAQAAGTLKEGKHCFPLSLCFPHSTADPHCETICLPPSTGINTAGLKVTVAYVLKVKVQRQGILRFNTVKKTELLFRPLPQFRVISPTIGDCSCTSSIAAEELESPQPLAQVGSTLPAYSPSLQLKMTIPAPLVLNPHKSLALAMEVCVQPDLMQRLGPISLRNLVLRLRTTTAVCVGQSSREDVKYDPICGIVGDIPIAPAEGRNGFSLDPGIWKSHVVPLVSPTFGSSVLSIRHALEVICGFSTGTHKRIQCLRTGVEVIIADSEFNDPPPAYAMINGIEELACSSSDDL
;
A
#
# COMPACT_ATOMS: atom_id res chain seq x y z
N MET A 1 -3.57 30.34 18.69
CA MET A 1 -3.39 29.07 17.97
C MET A 1 -4.68 28.80 17.23
N GLY A 2 -4.72 29.11 15.93
CA GLY A 2 -5.91 28.88 15.10
C GLY A 2 -5.95 27.43 14.65
N SER A 3 -7.10 26.78 14.81
CA SER A 3 -7.37 25.48 14.20
C SER A 3 -7.11 25.56 12.69
N PRO A 4 -6.37 24.62 12.09
CA PRO A 4 -6.16 24.63 10.65
C PRO A 4 -7.51 24.41 9.94
N PRO A 5 -7.77 25.09 8.80
CA PRO A 5 -9.02 24.92 8.05
C PRO A 5 -9.16 23.48 7.56
N ASP A 6 -10.37 22.93 7.64
CA ASP A 6 -10.65 21.50 7.41
C ASP A 6 -10.54 21.02 5.95
N ASN A 7 -10.26 21.91 4.98
CA ASN A 7 -10.21 21.56 3.56
C ASN A 7 -9.03 22.23 2.84
N TRP A 8 -7.98 21.47 2.57
CA TRP A 8 -6.80 21.90 1.80
C TRP A 8 -6.82 21.22 0.43
N TRP A 9 -6.57 21.97 -0.64
CA TRP A 9 -6.38 21.46 -2.00
C TRP A 9 -5.05 21.95 -2.55
N GLU A 10 -4.34 21.09 -3.26
CA GLU A 10 -3.06 21.42 -3.91
C GLU A 10 -3.08 20.97 -5.36
N GLN A 11 -2.55 21.83 -6.24
CA GLN A 11 -2.37 21.49 -7.64
C GLN A 11 -1.04 20.76 -7.84
N ILE A 12 -1.10 19.42 -7.93
CA ILE A 12 0.07 18.56 -8.10
C ILE A 12 0.70 18.70 -9.51
N PHE A 13 -0.13 18.99 -10.52
CA PHE A 13 0.31 19.10 -11.91
C PHE A 13 -0.58 20.02 -12.74
N LYS A 14 0.03 20.76 -13.68
CA LYS A 14 -0.67 21.56 -14.69
C LYS A 14 0.04 21.48 -16.02
N ARG A 15 -0.69 21.14 -17.08
CA ARG A 15 -0.24 21.30 -18.46
C ARG A 15 -1.32 21.99 -19.27
N SER A 16 -0.93 22.96 -20.08
CA SER A 16 -1.82 23.68 -20.99
C SER A 16 -1.23 23.69 -22.39
N SER A 17 -2.09 23.48 -23.39
CA SER A 17 -1.74 23.64 -24.80
C SER A 17 -2.73 24.60 -25.43
N GLN A 18 -2.24 25.46 -26.33
CA GLN A 18 -3.08 26.30 -27.17
C GLN A 18 -3.14 25.67 -28.55
N ILE A 19 -4.34 25.33 -29.00
CA ILE A 19 -4.57 24.84 -30.36
C ILE A 19 -5.05 26.04 -31.15
N ALA A 20 -4.17 26.63 -31.95
CA ALA A 20 -4.55 27.59 -32.97
C ALA A 20 -5.37 26.87 -34.07
N GLN A 21 -6.18 27.59 -34.84
CA GLN A 21 -7.00 27.05 -35.93
C GLN A 21 -6.14 26.35 -37.00
N ALA A 22 -5.76 25.10 -36.76
CA ALA A 22 -5.29 24.16 -37.76
C ALA A 22 -6.33 23.03 -37.77
N ALA A 23 -7.45 23.30 -38.45
CA ALA A 23 -8.57 22.37 -38.52
C ALA A 23 -8.29 21.30 -39.57
N GLY A 24 -8.28 20.03 -39.14
CA GLY A 24 -8.61 18.93 -40.04
C GLY A 24 -10.11 18.89 -40.19
N THR A 25 -10.63 19.21 -41.38
CA THR A 25 -12.07 19.12 -41.68
C THR A 25 -12.42 17.65 -41.88
N LEU A 26 -13.26 17.08 -41.00
CA LEU A 26 -14.00 15.86 -41.35
C LEU A 26 -15.13 16.25 -42.31
N LYS A 27 -15.50 15.32 -43.20
CA LYS A 27 -16.70 15.48 -44.04
C LYS A 27 -17.90 15.65 -43.08
N GLU A 28 -18.75 16.67 -43.31
CA GLU A 28 -19.97 17.01 -42.53
C GLU A 28 -19.87 18.09 -41.41
N GLY A 29 -19.08 19.16 -41.56
CA GLY A 29 -19.26 20.38 -40.74
C GLY A 29 -18.92 20.26 -39.25
N LYS A 30 -18.47 19.08 -38.78
CA LYS A 30 -17.96 18.86 -37.43
C LYS A 30 -16.48 19.26 -37.38
N HIS A 31 -16.16 20.30 -36.59
CA HIS A 31 -14.78 20.65 -36.30
C HIS A 31 -14.22 19.72 -35.22
N CYS A 32 -13.19 18.93 -35.57
CA CYS A 32 -12.44 18.11 -34.62
C CYS A 32 -11.04 18.70 -34.44
N PHE A 33 -10.62 18.88 -33.18
CA PHE A 33 -9.28 19.35 -32.83
C PHE A 33 -8.56 18.24 -32.07
N PRO A 34 -7.68 17.47 -32.73
CA PRO A 34 -6.94 16.42 -32.04
C PRO A 34 -6.04 17.05 -30.97
N LEU A 35 -6.10 16.53 -29.75
CA LEU A 35 -5.21 16.90 -28.67
C LEU A 35 -4.56 15.64 -28.10
N SER A 36 -3.26 15.70 -27.86
CA SER A 36 -2.53 14.66 -27.16
C SER A 36 -1.88 15.24 -25.93
N LEU A 37 -2.17 14.64 -24.77
CA LEU A 37 -1.60 15.00 -23.48
C LEU A 37 -0.89 13.77 -22.93
N CYS A 38 0.41 13.90 -22.72
CA CYS A 38 1.19 12.87 -22.03
C CYS A 38 1.36 13.28 -20.57
N PHE A 39 1.01 12.36 -19.66
CA PHE A 39 1.42 12.45 -18.27
C PHE A 39 2.93 12.25 -18.17
N PRO A 40 3.63 12.97 -17.28
CA PRO A 40 5.02 12.64 -16.97
C PRO A 40 5.08 11.19 -16.49
N HIS A 41 5.88 10.38 -17.19
CA HIS A 41 6.15 9.00 -16.84
C HIS A 41 7.67 8.84 -16.79
N SER A 42 8.17 8.10 -15.80
CA SER A 42 9.60 7.89 -15.59
C SER A 42 10.17 7.02 -16.71
N THR A 43 11.03 7.61 -17.56
CA THR A 43 11.91 6.85 -18.45
C THR A 43 13.27 6.69 -17.76
N ALA A 44 13.48 5.53 -17.12
CA ALA A 44 14.77 4.86 -16.84
C ALA A 44 16.05 5.65 -16.46
N ASP A 45 15.99 6.91 -16.00
CA ASP A 45 17.16 7.67 -15.55
C ASP A 45 17.22 7.69 -14.00
N PRO A 46 18.23 7.04 -13.39
CA PRO A 46 18.38 6.97 -11.94
C PRO A 46 18.78 8.30 -11.27
N HIS A 47 19.11 9.35 -12.03
CA HIS A 47 19.53 10.65 -11.49
C HIS A 47 18.48 11.75 -11.58
N CYS A 48 17.32 11.47 -12.19
CA CYS A 48 16.25 12.45 -12.29
C CYS A 48 15.29 12.27 -11.10
N GLU A 49 15.15 13.30 -10.26
CA GLU A 49 14.08 13.40 -9.26
C GLU A 49 12.74 13.45 -9.99
N THR A 50 12.25 12.26 -10.35
CA THR A 50 11.12 12.05 -11.22
C THR A 50 9.83 12.35 -10.47
N ILE A 51 9.02 13.29 -10.98
CA ILE A 51 7.69 13.58 -10.46
C ILE A 51 6.75 12.44 -10.87
N CYS A 52 6.55 11.48 -9.98
CA CYS A 52 5.58 10.41 -10.16
C CYS A 52 4.19 10.91 -9.75
N LEU A 53 3.27 11.00 -10.71
CA LEU A 53 1.91 11.44 -10.44
C LEU A 53 1.10 10.34 -9.73
N PRO A 54 0.37 10.65 -8.65
CA PRO A 54 -0.47 9.67 -7.96
C PRO A 54 -1.63 9.18 -8.82
N PRO A 55 -2.06 7.91 -8.70
CA PRO A 55 -3.30 7.46 -9.32
C PRO A 55 -4.49 8.30 -8.86
N SER A 56 -5.53 8.38 -9.69
CA SER A 56 -6.84 8.84 -9.23
C SER A 56 -7.30 7.92 -8.08
N THR A 57 -7.43 8.47 -6.88
CA THR A 57 -7.75 7.69 -5.68
C THR A 57 -8.59 8.48 -4.71
N GLY A 58 -9.46 7.78 -3.98
CA GLY A 58 -10.25 8.34 -2.87
C GLY A 58 -9.99 7.51 -1.62
N ILE A 59 -9.31 8.12 -0.64
CA ILE A 59 -9.03 7.51 0.66
C ILE A 59 -9.88 8.23 1.70
N ASN A 60 -10.67 7.47 2.44
CA ASN A 60 -11.53 8.00 3.48
C ASN A 60 -11.44 7.09 4.71
N THR A 61 -10.54 7.43 5.63
CA THR A 61 -10.34 6.75 6.91
C THR A 61 -10.65 7.71 8.06
N ALA A 62 -10.69 7.18 9.29
CA ALA A 62 -10.93 7.99 10.48
C ALA A 62 -9.85 9.07 10.70
N GLY A 63 -8.60 8.78 10.32
CA GLY A 63 -7.46 9.70 10.48
C GLY A 63 -7.15 10.56 9.25
N LEU A 64 -7.60 10.16 8.06
CA LEU A 64 -7.18 10.77 6.80
C LEU A 64 -8.26 10.71 5.71
N LYS A 65 -8.57 11.86 5.12
CA LYS A 65 -9.44 11.98 3.95
C LYS A 65 -8.70 12.66 2.81
N VAL A 66 -8.46 11.92 1.73
CA VAL A 66 -7.64 12.36 0.60
C VAL A 66 -8.34 11.99 -0.69
N THR A 67 -8.35 12.91 -1.66
CA THR A 67 -8.88 12.66 -2.99
C THR A 67 -7.90 13.21 -4.02
N VAL A 68 -7.44 12.33 -4.90
CA VAL A 68 -6.62 12.68 -6.06
C VAL A 68 -7.52 12.57 -7.29
N ALA A 69 -7.72 13.69 -7.97
CA ALA A 69 -8.52 13.76 -9.19
C ALA A 69 -7.78 14.55 -10.27
N TYR A 70 -7.93 14.10 -11.52
CA TYR A 70 -7.38 14.77 -12.69
C TYR A 70 -8.53 15.38 -13.49
N VAL A 71 -8.39 16.63 -13.92
CA VAL A 71 -9.44 17.36 -14.62
C VAL A 71 -8.90 17.95 -15.91
N LEU A 72 -9.49 17.57 -17.05
CA LEU A 72 -9.29 18.23 -18.33
C LEU A 72 -10.22 19.45 -18.41
N LYS A 73 -9.62 20.64 -18.60
CA LYS A 73 -10.35 21.89 -18.80
C LYS A 73 -10.12 22.40 -20.21
N VAL A 74 -11.17 22.43 -21.02
CA VAL A 74 -11.16 23.02 -22.37
C VAL A 74 -11.79 24.40 -22.30
N LYS A 75 -11.05 25.43 -22.73
CA LYS A 75 -11.55 26.80 -22.83
C LYS A 75 -11.55 27.21 -24.30
N VAL A 76 -12.72 27.52 -24.84
CA VAL A 76 -12.87 28.12 -26.17
C VAL A 76 -12.87 29.62 -26.00
N GLN A 77 -11.80 30.28 -26.42
CA GLN A 77 -11.68 31.72 -26.39
C GLN A 77 -12.11 32.30 -27.74
N ARG A 78 -13.20 33.06 -27.74
CA ARG A 78 -13.71 33.73 -28.94
C ARG A 78 -13.10 35.12 -29.02
N GLN A 79 -12.63 35.53 -30.20
CA GLN A 79 -12.20 36.91 -30.42
C GLN A 79 -13.45 37.79 -30.56
N GLY A 80 -13.59 38.80 -29.70
CA GLY A 80 -14.71 39.76 -29.69
C GLY A 80 -15.14 40.17 -28.29
N ILE A 81 -15.42 41.45 -28.08
CA ILE A 81 -15.73 42.06 -26.77
C ILE A 81 -17.05 41.53 -26.17
N LEU A 82 -17.98 41.08 -27.02
CA LEU A 82 -19.32 40.60 -26.63
C LEU A 82 -19.47 39.07 -26.60
N ARG A 83 -18.39 38.31 -26.85
CA ARG A 83 -18.48 36.84 -26.96
C ARG A 83 -17.99 36.17 -25.68
N PHE A 84 -18.88 35.41 -25.04
CA PHE A 84 -18.55 34.67 -23.83
C PHE A 84 -17.57 33.52 -24.13
N ASN A 85 -16.60 33.34 -23.23
CA ASN A 85 -15.70 32.19 -23.26
C ASN A 85 -16.45 30.96 -22.75
N THR A 86 -16.49 29.88 -23.54
CA THR A 86 -17.05 28.61 -23.09
C THR A 86 -15.96 27.79 -22.40
N VAL A 87 -16.26 27.24 -21.23
CA VAL A 87 -15.37 26.35 -20.48
C VAL A 87 -16.09 25.03 -20.25
N LYS A 88 -15.48 23.93 -20.67
CA LYS A 88 -15.93 22.57 -20.35
C LYS A 88 -14.88 21.87 -19.50
N LYS A 89 -15.33 21.12 -18.50
CA LYS A 89 -14.48 20.32 -17.61
C LYS A 89 -14.90 18.86 -17.73
N THR A 90 -13.92 17.97 -17.75
CA THR A 90 -14.12 16.52 -17.75
C THR A 90 -13.11 15.90 -16.80
N GLU A 91 -13.56 15.01 -15.92
CA GLU A 91 -12.67 14.27 -15.02
C GLU A 91 -11.98 13.14 -15.78
N LEU A 92 -10.71 12.90 -15.45
CA LEU A 92 -9.87 11.86 -16.02
C LEU A 92 -9.53 10.84 -14.94
N LEU A 93 -9.69 9.56 -15.28
CA LEU A 93 -9.29 8.45 -14.44
C LEU A 93 -7.83 8.09 -14.71
N PHE A 94 -6.89 8.65 -13.95
CA PHE A 94 -5.47 8.36 -14.15
C PHE A 94 -5.06 7.10 -13.39
N ARG A 95 -4.63 6.07 -14.13
CA ARG A 95 -4.05 4.83 -13.59
C ARG A 95 -2.63 4.66 -14.13
N PRO A 96 -1.59 5.13 -13.42
CA PRO A 96 -0.22 4.90 -13.85
C PRO A 96 0.09 3.40 -13.77
N LEU A 97 0.97 2.93 -14.66
CA LEU A 97 1.56 1.61 -14.50
C LEU A 97 2.23 1.52 -13.12
N PRO A 98 2.13 0.37 -12.44
CA PRO A 98 2.73 0.24 -11.13
C PRO A 98 4.24 0.45 -11.23
N GLN A 99 4.70 1.55 -10.64
CA GLN A 99 6.10 1.87 -10.53
C GLN A 99 6.64 1.12 -9.33
N PHE A 100 6.85 -0.17 -9.50
CA PHE A 100 7.70 -0.89 -8.58
C PHE A 100 9.11 -0.33 -8.82
N ARG A 101 9.54 0.64 -7.98
CA ARG A 101 10.96 0.71 -7.65
C ARG A 101 11.23 -0.65 -7.04
N VAL A 102 11.70 -1.55 -7.91
CA VAL A 102 11.95 -2.93 -7.58
C VAL A 102 12.75 -2.88 -6.28
N ILE A 103 12.11 -3.25 -5.16
CA ILE A 103 12.86 -3.76 -4.01
C ILE A 103 13.71 -4.82 -4.70
N SER A 104 15.01 -4.53 -4.86
CA SER A 104 15.92 -5.25 -5.76
C SER A 104 15.54 -6.71 -5.69
N PRO A 105 15.24 -7.40 -6.80
CA PRO A 105 14.58 -8.69 -6.75
C PRO A 105 15.44 -9.57 -5.88
N THR A 106 15.03 -9.77 -4.63
CA THR A 106 15.83 -10.53 -3.69
C THR A 106 15.74 -11.92 -4.26
N ILE A 107 16.86 -12.41 -4.81
CA ILE A 107 16.92 -13.74 -5.38
C ILE A 107 16.79 -14.69 -4.19
N GLY A 108 15.56 -15.12 -3.91
CA GLY A 108 15.23 -15.99 -2.79
C GLY A 108 14.12 -15.44 -1.89
N ASP A 109 13.52 -16.35 -1.13
CA ASP A 109 12.44 -16.04 -0.20
C ASP A 109 12.85 -14.95 0.81
N CYS A 110 11.93 -14.05 1.12
CA CYS A 110 12.17 -13.08 2.17
C CYS A 110 11.83 -13.71 3.51
N SER A 111 12.77 -13.65 4.46
CA SER A 111 12.50 -14.08 5.83
C SER A 111 12.74 -12.95 6.82
N CYS A 112 11.87 -12.87 7.82
CA CYS A 112 12.02 -11.96 8.95
C CYS A 112 11.94 -12.78 10.25
N THR A 113 12.83 -12.47 11.18
CA THR A 113 12.95 -13.18 12.46
C THR A 113 12.83 -12.18 13.60
N SER A 114 12.02 -12.53 14.60
CA SER A 114 11.96 -11.83 15.87
C SER A 114 12.25 -12.82 16.99
N SER A 115 12.83 -12.36 18.10
CA SER A 115 13.16 -13.20 19.24
C SER A 115 12.70 -12.58 20.55
N ILE A 116 12.34 -13.42 21.52
CA ILE A 116 12.09 -13.02 22.91
C ILE A 116 12.98 -13.86 23.83
N ALA A 117 13.68 -13.19 24.74
CA ALA A 117 14.61 -13.84 25.67
C ALA A 117 13.88 -14.53 26.82
N ALA A 118 14.54 -15.50 27.46
CA ALA A 118 13.99 -16.21 28.61
C ALA A 118 13.58 -15.26 29.76
N GLU A 119 14.38 -14.24 30.03
CA GLU A 119 14.12 -13.28 31.12
C GLU A 119 12.86 -12.46 30.85
N GLU A 120 12.61 -12.11 29.58
CA GLU A 120 11.37 -11.43 29.18
C GLU A 120 10.18 -12.37 29.31
N LEU A 121 10.34 -13.65 28.97
CA LEU A 121 9.33 -14.70 29.15
C LEU A 121 8.95 -14.96 30.62
N GLU A 122 9.87 -14.73 31.55
CA GLU A 122 9.67 -14.87 33.01
C GLU A 122 9.14 -13.58 33.66
N SER A 123 9.55 -12.41 33.15
CA SER A 123 9.28 -11.12 33.79
C SER A 123 7.86 -10.59 33.51
N PRO A 124 7.14 -10.11 34.54
CA PRO A 124 5.83 -9.47 34.36
C PRO A 124 5.89 -8.02 33.85
N GLN A 125 7.07 -7.40 33.74
CA GLN A 125 7.25 -6.00 33.33
C GLN A 125 8.13 -5.87 32.07
N PRO A 126 7.83 -4.93 31.15
CA PRO A 126 8.77 -4.54 30.11
C PRO A 126 9.98 -3.92 30.81
N LEU A 127 11.09 -4.64 30.87
CA LEU A 127 12.33 -4.13 31.44
C LEU A 127 12.79 -2.96 30.57
N ALA A 128 12.80 -1.76 31.13
CA ALA A 128 13.49 -0.63 30.53
C ALA A 128 14.94 -1.07 30.25
N GLN A 129 15.41 -0.86 29.02
CA GLN A 129 16.76 -1.21 28.59
C GLN A 129 17.79 -0.49 29.47
N VAL A 130 18.22 -1.13 30.55
CA VAL A 130 19.38 -0.70 31.32
C VAL A 130 20.59 -1.25 30.59
N GLY A 131 21.44 -0.34 30.12
CA GLY A 131 22.65 -0.68 29.39
C GLY A 131 23.57 -1.55 30.24
N SER A 132 23.83 -2.76 29.77
CA SER A 132 25.00 -3.53 30.18
C SER A 132 25.67 -4.15 28.97
N THR A 133 26.98 -3.94 28.94
CA THR A 133 28.00 -4.39 27.99
C THR A 133 27.95 -5.90 27.72
N LEU A 134 27.89 -6.25 26.42
CA LEU A 134 27.90 -7.59 25.79
C LEU A 134 26.79 -8.55 26.26
N PRO A 135 26.02 -9.18 25.35
CA PRO A 135 24.87 -9.97 25.75
C PRO A 135 25.33 -11.24 26.48
N ALA A 136 24.78 -11.48 27.67
CA ALA A 136 24.72 -12.82 28.21
C ALA A 136 23.97 -13.68 27.18
N TYR A 137 24.51 -14.83 26.82
CA TYR A 137 23.86 -15.80 25.94
C TYR A 137 22.61 -16.34 26.64
N SER A 138 21.51 -15.58 26.56
CA SER A 138 20.21 -15.97 27.09
C SER A 138 19.49 -16.84 26.06
N PRO A 139 18.93 -17.98 26.49
CA PRO A 139 18.13 -18.78 25.58
C PRO A 139 16.89 -18.00 25.13
N SER A 140 16.52 -18.14 23.85
CA SER A 140 15.44 -17.34 23.26
C SER A 140 14.47 -18.17 22.44
N LEU A 141 13.22 -17.70 22.42
CA LEU A 141 12.18 -18.15 21.51
C LEU A 141 12.23 -17.29 20.25
N GLN A 142 12.41 -17.89 19.08
CA GLN A 142 12.49 -17.18 17.81
C GLN A 142 11.27 -17.49 16.94
N LEU A 143 10.67 -16.45 16.37
CA LEU A 143 9.62 -16.54 15.37
C LEU A 143 10.20 -16.11 14.03
N LYS A 144 10.22 -17.03 13.08
CA LYS A 144 10.64 -16.80 11.71
C LYS A 144 9.41 -16.89 10.79
N MET A 145 9.29 -15.89 9.93
CA MET A 145 8.25 -15.79 8.92
C MET A 145 8.91 -15.67 7.56
N THR A 146 8.49 -16.50 6.60
CA THR A 146 9.08 -16.58 5.26
C THR A 146 8.00 -16.42 4.20
N ILE A 147 8.20 -15.50 3.25
CA ILE A 147 7.32 -15.28 2.09
C ILE A 147 8.11 -15.57 0.80
N PRO A 148 7.54 -16.33 -0.15
CA PRO A 148 8.19 -16.60 -1.42
C PRO A 148 8.39 -15.32 -2.23
N ALA A 149 9.53 -15.24 -2.93
CA ALA A 149 9.76 -14.15 -3.88
C ALA A 149 8.95 -14.34 -5.17
N PRO A 150 8.48 -13.26 -5.82
CA PRO A 150 8.59 -11.86 -5.39
C PRO A 150 7.60 -11.52 -4.27
N LEU A 151 7.92 -10.51 -3.44
CA LEU A 151 7.06 -10.01 -2.33
C LEU A 151 5.83 -9.22 -2.84
N VAL A 152 5.16 -9.75 -3.85
CA VAL A 152 3.99 -9.16 -4.50
C VAL A 152 2.77 -9.99 -4.12
N LEU A 153 1.85 -9.38 -3.37
CA LEU A 153 0.56 -9.95 -3.04
C LEU A 153 -0.49 -9.37 -3.97
N ASN A 154 -1.34 -10.24 -4.51
CA ASN A 154 -2.47 -9.84 -5.32
C ASN A 154 -3.74 -9.97 -4.48
N PRO A 155 -4.59 -8.93 -4.40
CA PRO A 155 -5.88 -9.01 -3.74
C PRO A 155 -6.68 -10.24 -4.19
N HIS A 156 -7.45 -10.82 -3.27
CA HIS A 156 -8.28 -12.02 -3.51
C HIS A 156 -7.53 -13.31 -3.86
N LYS A 157 -6.20 -13.30 -3.94
CA LYS A 157 -5.40 -14.52 -4.05
C LYS A 157 -5.08 -15.08 -2.66
N SER A 158 -4.94 -16.40 -2.58
CA SER A 158 -4.49 -17.09 -1.37
C SER A 158 -3.08 -16.65 -0.99
N LEU A 159 -2.83 -16.55 0.31
CA LEU A 159 -1.51 -16.20 0.82
C LEU A 159 -0.58 -17.41 0.83
N ALA A 160 0.63 -17.25 0.27
CA ALA A 160 1.72 -18.20 0.43
C ALA A 160 2.65 -17.70 1.55
N LEU A 161 2.63 -18.37 2.69
CA LEU A 161 3.40 -18.02 3.88
C LEU A 161 3.95 -19.29 4.54
N ALA A 162 5.17 -19.23 5.06
CA ALA A 162 5.70 -20.23 5.97
C ALA A 162 6.05 -19.58 7.31
N MET A 163 5.75 -20.26 8.41
CA MET A 163 6.03 -19.80 9.75
C MET A 163 6.69 -20.89 10.56
N GLU A 164 7.80 -20.54 11.19
CA GLU A 164 8.59 -21.43 12.03
C GLU A 164 8.83 -20.77 13.38
N VAL A 165 8.61 -21.52 14.45
CA VAL A 165 8.91 -21.11 15.81
C VAL A 165 10.07 -21.96 16.30
N CYS A 166 11.25 -21.37 16.44
CA CYS A 166 12.43 -22.06 16.95
C CYS A 166 12.51 -21.89 18.47
N VAL A 167 12.67 -23.00 19.17
CA VAL A 167 12.78 -23.02 20.64
C VAL A 167 14.08 -23.72 21.00
N GLN A 168 14.93 -23.04 21.75
CA GLN A 168 16.16 -23.66 22.26
C GLN A 168 15.83 -24.65 23.39
N PRO A 169 16.44 -25.85 23.42
CA PRO A 169 16.16 -26.85 24.45
C PRO A 169 16.33 -26.33 25.88
N ASP A 170 17.35 -25.51 26.11
CA ASP A 170 17.64 -24.89 27.41
C ASP A 170 16.48 -23.99 27.89
N LEU A 171 15.75 -23.37 26.95
CA LEU A 171 14.57 -22.56 27.27
C LEU A 171 13.42 -23.43 27.80
N MET A 172 13.18 -24.58 27.18
CA MET A 172 12.12 -25.50 27.61
C MET A 172 12.45 -26.16 28.95
N GLN A 173 13.73 -26.43 29.21
CA GLN A 173 14.17 -26.93 30.52
C GLN A 173 13.94 -25.89 31.63
N ARG A 174 14.17 -24.60 31.33
CA ARG A 174 13.99 -23.49 32.28
C ARG A 174 12.52 -23.13 32.52
N LEU A 175 11.73 -22.99 31.46
CA LEU A 175 10.37 -22.44 31.51
C LEU A 175 9.27 -23.50 31.52
N GLY A 176 9.61 -24.77 31.26
CA GLY A 176 8.66 -25.85 31.04
C GLY A 176 8.07 -25.84 29.63
N PRO A 177 6.96 -26.57 29.40
CA PRO A 177 6.33 -26.66 28.09
C PRO A 177 5.85 -25.28 27.62
N ILE A 178 6.08 -24.96 26.34
CA ILE A 178 5.63 -23.72 25.73
C ILE A 178 4.48 -24.03 24.77
N SER A 179 3.41 -23.25 24.83
CA SER A 179 2.26 -23.36 23.93
C SER A 179 2.03 -22.07 23.17
N LEU A 180 1.67 -22.18 21.89
CA LEU A 180 1.11 -21.10 21.10
C LEU A 180 -0.37 -20.94 21.45
N ARG A 181 -0.75 -19.76 21.93
CA ARG A 181 -2.08 -19.43 22.45
C ARG A 181 -2.94 -18.65 21.48
N ASN A 182 -2.33 -17.74 20.76
CA ASN A 182 -2.98 -16.99 19.71
C ASN A 182 -2.00 -16.68 18.58
N LEU A 183 -2.55 -16.58 17.38
CA LEU A 183 -1.86 -16.17 16.17
C LEU A 183 -2.77 -15.20 15.45
N VAL A 184 -2.24 -14.02 15.14
CA VAL A 184 -2.93 -13.01 14.36
C VAL A 184 -2.05 -12.63 13.19
N LEU A 185 -2.60 -12.78 11.98
CA LEU A 185 -2.02 -12.31 10.75
C LEU A 185 -2.85 -11.13 10.25
N ARG A 186 -2.19 -10.01 9.97
CA ARG A 186 -2.86 -8.79 9.49
C ARG A 186 -2.01 -8.05 8.48
N LEU A 187 -2.68 -7.37 7.56
CA LEU A 187 -2.05 -6.41 6.66
C LEU A 187 -2.09 -5.02 7.30
N ARG A 188 -0.91 -4.41 7.48
CA ARG A 188 -0.78 -3.01 7.87
C ARG A 188 -0.64 -2.17 6.61
N THR A 189 -1.60 -1.28 6.38
CA THR A 189 -1.54 -0.26 5.33
C THR A 189 -1.20 1.08 5.97
N THR A 190 -0.10 1.67 5.54
CA THR A 190 0.34 3.01 5.92
C THR A 190 0.09 3.95 4.75
N THR A 191 -0.74 4.97 4.96
CA THR A 191 -0.98 6.04 3.99
C THR A 191 -0.37 7.32 4.52
N ALA A 192 0.64 7.85 3.83
CA ALA A 192 1.26 9.13 4.12
C ALA A 192 0.94 10.13 3.00
N VAL A 193 0.55 11.34 3.38
CA VAL A 193 0.25 12.44 2.47
C VAL A 193 1.02 13.68 2.89
N CYS A 194 1.67 14.30 1.92
CA CYS A 194 2.43 15.53 2.07
C CYS A 194 1.85 16.59 1.14
N VAL A 195 1.39 17.70 1.72
CA VAL A 195 0.80 18.84 1.00
C VAL A 195 1.51 20.11 1.47
N GLY A 196 2.30 20.73 0.59
CA GLY A 196 3.23 21.80 0.97
C GLY A 196 4.18 21.37 2.11
N GLN A 197 4.09 22.05 3.26
CA GLN A 197 4.87 21.72 4.47
C GLN A 197 4.13 20.81 5.46
N SER A 198 2.85 20.51 5.18
CA SER A 198 2.04 19.66 6.06
C SER A 198 2.19 18.20 5.65
N SER A 199 2.44 17.33 6.62
CA SER A 199 2.42 15.88 6.43
C SER A 199 1.41 15.25 7.38
N ARG A 200 0.65 14.27 6.90
CA ARG A 200 -0.21 13.41 7.71
C ARG A 200 -0.01 11.96 7.33
N GLU A 201 -0.07 11.10 8.33
CA GLU A 201 0.05 9.66 8.17
C GLU A 201 -1.13 9.00 8.88
N ASP A 202 -1.70 7.98 8.25
CA ASP A 202 -2.73 7.12 8.83
C ASP A 202 -2.36 5.66 8.62
N VAL A 203 -2.65 4.84 9.64
CA VAL A 203 -2.33 3.42 9.65
C VAL A 203 -3.61 2.63 9.83
N LYS A 204 -3.92 1.81 8.83
CA LYS A 204 -5.05 0.89 8.83
C LYS A 204 -4.56 -0.55 8.98
N TYR A 205 -5.30 -1.34 9.76
CA TYR A 205 -5.03 -2.76 9.93
C TYR A 205 -6.19 -3.57 9.38
N ASP A 206 -5.91 -4.43 8.41
CA ASP A 206 -6.87 -5.35 7.81
C ASP A 206 -6.54 -6.78 8.29
N PRO A 207 -7.38 -7.41 9.13
CA PRO A 207 -7.14 -8.77 9.62
C PRO A 207 -7.26 -9.78 8.47
N ILE A 208 -6.32 -10.74 8.42
CA ILE A 208 -6.31 -11.82 7.42
C ILE A 208 -6.67 -13.14 8.09
N CYS A 209 -6.01 -13.46 9.21
CA CYS A 209 -6.23 -14.71 9.95
C CYS A 209 -6.14 -14.44 11.45
N GLY A 210 -6.97 -15.15 12.22
CA GLY A 210 -6.92 -15.19 13.67
C GLY A 210 -7.15 -16.62 14.15
N ILE A 211 -6.15 -17.19 14.82
CA ILE A 211 -6.23 -18.52 15.43
C ILE A 211 -6.09 -18.33 16.94
N VAL A 212 -6.97 -18.95 17.70
CA VAL A 212 -6.88 -19.02 19.16
C VAL A 212 -6.93 -20.50 19.54
N GLY A 213 -6.00 -20.94 20.37
CA GLY A 213 -5.87 -22.35 20.72
C GLY A 213 -4.87 -22.61 21.83
N ASP A 214 -4.54 -23.88 22.01
CA ASP A 214 -3.46 -24.32 22.89
C ASP A 214 -2.62 -25.33 22.13
N ILE A 215 -1.70 -24.82 21.30
CA ILE A 215 -0.90 -25.66 20.40
C ILE A 215 0.46 -25.86 21.07
N PRO A 216 0.77 -27.07 21.59
CA PRO A 216 2.05 -27.32 22.23
C PRO A 216 3.19 -27.23 21.21
N ILE A 217 4.23 -26.49 21.57
CA ILE A 217 5.45 -26.39 20.77
C ILE A 217 6.39 -27.49 21.24
N ALA A 218 6.41 -28.59 20.49
CA ALA A 218 7.37 -29.68 20.70
C ALA A 218 8.55 -29.51 19.72
N PRO A 219 9.78 -29.80 20.15
CA PRO A 219 10.89 -29.95 19.22
C PRO A 219 10.58 -31.14 18.30
N ALA A 220 10.45 -30.89 17.00
CA ALA A 220 10.32 -31.96 16.02
C ALA A 220 11.61 -32.80 16.02
N GLU A 221 11.49 -34.12 15.83
CA GLU A 221 12.65 -35.03 15.83
C GLU A 221 13.75 -34.53 14.88
N GLY A 222 14.86 -34.03 15.43
CA GLY A 222 15.99 -33.47 14.68
C GLY A 222 15.93 -31.97 14.32
N ARG A 223 14.86 -31.23 14.67
CA ARG A 223 14.77 -29.77 14.53
C ARG A 223 14.32 -29.10 15.83
N ASN A 224 15.07 -28.10 16.27
CA ASN A 224 14.73 -27.25 17.43
C ASN A 224 13.63 -26.24 17.07
N GLY A 225 12.52 -26.70 16.47
CA GLY A 225 11.46 -25.80 16.04
C GLY A 225 10.16 -26.50 15.67
N PHE A 226 9.08 -25.73 15.76
CA PHE A 226 7.73 -26.04 15.34
C PHE A 226 7.42 -25.27 14.06
N SER A 227 7.11 -25.98 12.98
CA SER A 227 6.64 -25.36 11.74
C SER A 227 5.12 -25.43 11.70
N LEU A 228 4.47 -24.29 11.46
CA LEU A 228 3.04 -24.28 11.20
C LEU A 228 2.77 -24.86 9.80
N ASP A 229 1.72 -25.67 9.64
CA ASP A 229 1.36 -26.24 8.34
C ASP A 229 1.09 -25.12 7.31
N PRO A 230 1.83 -25.07 6.18
CA PRO A 230 1.57 -24.11 5.11
C PRO A 230 0.15 -24.22 4.53
N GLY A 231 -0.51 -25.38 4.68
CA GLY A 231 -1.90 -25.60 4.27
C GLY A 231 -2.90 -24.63 4.90
N ILE A 232 -2.64 -24.14 6.11
CA ILE A 232 -3.52 -23.23 6.86
C ILE A 232 -3.74 -21.91 6.10
N TRP A 233 -2.78 -21.46 5.29
CA TRP A 233 -2.87 -20.19 4.58
C TRP A 233 -3.69 -20.27 3.29
N LYS A 234 -3.93 -21.47 2.75
CA LYS A 234 -4.62 -21.65 1.46
C LYS A 234 -6.05 -21.11 1.46
N SER A 235 -6.73 -21.17 2.61
CA SER A 235 -8.09 -20.67 2.81
C SER A 235 -8.14 -19.16 3.11
N HIS A 236 -7.00 -18.52 3.35
CA HIS A 236 -6.93 -17.11 3.70
C HIS A 236 -6.50 -16.29 2.48
N VAL A 237 -7.28 -15.26 2.17
CA VAL A 237 -7.08 -14.42 0.99
C VAL A 237 -6.55 -13.04 1.37
N VAL A 238 -5.76 -12.45 0.48
CA VAL A 238 -5.29 -11.07 0.61
C VAL A 238 -6.49 -10.11 0.52
N PRO A 239 -6.66 -9.17 1.48
CA PRO A 239 -7.78 -8.25 1.49
C PRO A 239 -7.72 -7.29 0.30
N LEU A 240 -8.89 -6.80 -0.14
CA LEU A 240 -8.99 -5.76 -1.16
C LEU A 240 -8.58 -4.42 -0.55
N VAL A 241 -7.37 -3.97 -0.88
CA VAL A 241 -6.79 -2.69 -0.42
C VAL A 241 -6.20 -1.94 -1.60
N SER A 242 -5.99 -0.63 -1.44
CA SER A 242 -5.34 0.18 -2.47
C SER A 242 -3.94 -0.36 -2.80
N PRO A 243 -3.55 -0.36 -4.09
CA PRO A 243 -2.24 -0.86 -4.50
C PRO A 243 -1.10 -0.02 -3.90
N THR A 244 0.08 -0.63 -3.78
CA THR A 244 1.29 0.08 -3.32
C THR A 244 1.60 1.22 -4.27
N PHE A 245 1.84 2.41 -3.72
CA PHE A 245 2.17 3.59 -4.51
C PHE A 245 3.11 4.53 -3.76
N GLY A 246 3.98 5.23 -4.48
CA GLY A 246 4.88 6.22 -3.90
C GLY A 246 5.13 7.42 -4.81
N SER A 247 4.80 8.61 -4.30
CA SER A 247 5.23 9.90 -4.83
C SER A 247 5.64 10.84 -3.69
N SER A 248 6.06 12.06 -4.04
CA SER A 248 6.32 13.13 -3.07
C SER A 248 5.08 13.62 -2.33
N VAL A 249 3.89 13.42 -2.90
CA VAL A 249 2.60 13.90 -2.34
C VAL A 249 1.84 12.79 -1.63
N LEU A 250 1.90 11.56 -2.13
CA LEU A 250 1.14 10.42 -1.61
C LEU A 250 2.02 9.17 -1.61
N SER A 251 2.08 8.50 -0.46
CA SER A 251 2.70 7.18 -0.33
C SER A 251 1.73 6.21 0.36
N ILE A 252 1.50 5.06 -0.26
CA ILE A 252 0.73 3.94 0.28
C ILE A 252 1.68 2.76 0.35
N ARG A 253 1.97 2.30 1.57
CA ARG A 253 2.88 1.19 1.86
C ARG A 253 2.15 0.10 2.62
N HIS A 254 2.58 -1.14 2.42
CA HIS A 254 1.97 -2.29 3.07
C HIS A 254 3.02 -3.15 3.75
N ALA A 255 2.68 -3.67 4.92
CA ALA A 255 3.48 -4.65 5.63
C ALA A 255 2.58 -5.78 6.12
N LEU A 256 3.00 -7.02 5.87
CA LEU A 256 2.36 -8.19 6.41
C LEU A 256 2.91 -8.45 7.81
N GLU A 257 2.05 -8.48 8.82
CA GLU A 257 2.44 -8.64 10.22
C GLU A 257 1.87 -9.92 10.81
N VAL A 258 2.72 -10.68 11.48
CA VAL A 258 2.36 -11.84 12.29
C VAL A 258 2.59 -11.49 13.76
N ILE A 259 1.58 -11.75 14.57
CA ILE A 259 1.63 -11.62 16.03
C ILE A 259 1.28 -12.98 16.62
N CYS A 260 2.23 -13.59 17.31
CA CYS A 260 2.04 -14.86 18.00
C CYS A 260 2.15 -14.63 19.50
N GLY A 261 1.18 -15.11 20.27
CA GLY A 261 1.26 -15.10 21.72
C GLY A 261 1.52 -16.49 22.28
N PHE A 262 2.49 -16.56 23.17
CA PHE A 262 2.99 -17.78 23.78
C PHE A 262 2.71 -17.78 25.27
N SER A 263 2.44 -18.95 25.83
CA SER A 263 2.40 -19.18 27.27
C SER A 263 3.37 -20.28 27.65
N THR A 264 3.88 -20.24 28.87
CA THR A 264 4.77 -21.27 29.40
C THR A 264 4.06 -22.07 30.49
N GLY A 265 4.52 -23.30 30.76
CA GLY A 265 3.94 -24.15 31.81
C GLY A 265 4.05 -23.53 33.21
N THR A 266 5.07 -22.71 33.43
CA THR A 266 5.31 -21.94 34.66
C THR A 266 4.39 -20.72 34.79
N HIS A 267 3.99 -20.10 33.67
CA HIS A 267 3.21 -18.86 33.65
C HIS A 267 2.05 -18.91 32.65
N LYS A 268 0.81 -18.81 33.16
CA LYS A 268 -0.41 -18.75 32.33
C LYS A 268 -0.61 -17.42 31.57
N ARG A 269 0.32 -16.47 31.66
CA ARG A 269 0.25 -15.18 30.97
C ARG A 269 0.74 -15.34 29.53
N ILE A 270 0.05 -14.68 28.60
CA ILE A 270 0.41 -14.70 27.18
C ILE A 270 1.41 -13.59 26.90
N GLN A 271 2.55 -13.96 26.33
CA GLN A 271 3.59 -13.06 25.85
C GLN A 271 3.56 -13.00 24.32
N CYS A 272 3.51 -11.80 23.77
CA CYS A 272 3.34 -11.60 22.33
C CYS A 272 4.67 -11.31 21.64
N LEU A 273 4.98 -12.06 20.60
CA LEU A 273 6.07 -11.80 19.67
C LEU A 273 5.47 -11.30 18.35
N ARG A 274 6.04 -10.23 17.80
CA ARG A 274 5.58 -9.61 16.55
C ARG A 274 6.72 -9.62 15.54
N THR A 275 6.42 -10.07 14.33
CA THR A 275 7.32 -9.97 13.17
C THR A 275 6.54 -9.48 11.96
N GLY A 276 7.22 -8.95 10.95
CA GLY A 276 6.57 -8.52 9.73
C GLY A 276 7.55 -8.14 8.64
N VAL A 277 7.03 -8.06 7.42
CA VAL A 277 7.79 -7.79 6.21
C VAL A 277 7.02 -6.84 5.31
N GLU A 278 7.72 -5.91 4.67
CA GLU A 278 7.13 -5.02 3.68
C GLU A 278 6.75 -5.82 2.43
N VAL A 279 5.53 -5.58 1.94
CA VAL A 279 4.98 -6.27 0.78
C VAL A 279 4.44 -5.27 -0.22
N ILE A 280 4.46 -5.67 -1.49
CA ILE A 280 3.90 -4.91 -2.58
C ILE A 280 2.49 -5.46 -2.83
N ILE A 281 1.47 -4.61 -2.76
CA ILE A 281 0.13 -4.96 -3.25
C ILE A 281 0.06 -4.53 -4.71
N ALA A 282 0.01 -5.50 -5.61
CA ALA A 282 -0.27 -5.27 -7.02
C ALA A 282 -1.72 -5.66 -7.28
N ASP A 283 -2.51 -4.73 -7.78
CA ASP A 283 -3.86 -5.04 -8.23
C ASP A 283 -3.80 -5.47 -9.70
N SER A 284 -4.41 -6.62 -10.02
CA SER A 284 -4.53 -7.08 -11.40
C SER A 284 -5.31 -6.10 -12.29
N GLU A 285 -6.26 -5.33 -11.73
CA GLU A 285 -6.97 -4.29 -12.49
C GLU A 285 -6.10 -3.06 -12.80
N PHE A 286 -4.95 -2.92 -12.13
CA PHE A 286 -3.91 -1.94 -12.46
C PHE A 286 -2.83 -2.50 -13.40
N ASN A 287 -2.84 -3.81 -13.67
CA ASN A 287 -1.99 -4.47 -14.66
C ASN A 287 -2.64 -4.55 -16.04
N ASP A 288 -3.94 -4.30 -16.15
CA ASP A 288 -4.55 -4.00 -17.45
C ASP A 288 -3.89 -2.72 -18.01
N PRO A 289 -3.56 -2.68 -19.32
CA PRO A 289 -3.00 -1.48 -19.92
C PRO A 289 -3.92 -0.30 -19.56
N PRO A 290 -3.36 0.85 -19.16
CA PRO A 290 -4.16 2.01 -18.78
C PRO A 290 -5.21 2.21 -19.88
N PRO A 291 -6.49 2.43 -19.51
CA PRO A 291 -7.54 2.53 -20.50
C PRO A 291 -7.06 3.49 -21.58
N ALA A 292 -7.17 3.09 -22.86
CA ALA A 292 -6.94 4.03 -23.93
C ALA A 292 -7.84 5.22 -23.60
N TYR A 293 -7.24 6.38 -23.29
CA TYR A 293 -7.98 7.60 -23.01
C TYR A 293 -8.57 8.07 -24.35
N ALA A 294 -9.47 7.27 -24.90
CA ALA A 294 -10.24 7.57 -26.07
C ALA A 294 -11.13 8.74 -25.70
N MET A 295 -11.19 9.69 -26.61
CA MET A 295 -12.01 10.89 -26.50
C MET A 295 -13.39 10.49 -26.00
N ILE A 296 -13.76 10.93 -24.80
CA ILE A 296 -15.13 10.80 -24.33
C ILE A 296 -15.97 11.59 -25.34
N ASN A 297 -16.75 10.87 -26.15
CA ASN A 297 -17.65 11.39 -27.19
C ASN A 297 -18.74 12.35 -26.63
N GLY A 298 -18.70 12.70 -25.35
CA GLY A 298 -19.59 13.67 -24.72
C GLY A 298 -19.32 15.13 -25.07
N ILE A 299 -18.51 15.47 -26.08
CA ILE A 299 -18.33 16.86 -26.59
C ILE A 299 -19.13 17.09 -27.88
N GLU A 300 -20.16 16.28 -28.17
CA GLU A 300 -21.04 16.56 -29.32
C GLU A 300 -22.07 17.67 -29.06
N GLU A 301 -22.39 18.00 -27.81
CA GLU A 301 -23.47 18.98 -27.50
C GLU A 301 -23.08 20.48 -27.54
N LEU A 302 -21.86 20.84 -27.95
CA LEU A 302 -21.49 22.27 -28.07
C LEU A 302 -21.64 22.83 -29.49
N ALA A 303 -22.13 22.03 -30.44
CA ALA A 303 -22.39 22.48 -31.82
C ALA A 303 -23.88 22.70 -32.15
N CYS A 304 -24.82 22.32 -31.27
CA CYS A 304 -26.25 22.42 -31.55
C CYS A 304 -27.03 23.30 -30.55
N SER A 305 -26.46 24.42 -30.10
CA SER A 305 -27.28 25.47 -29.49
C SER A 305 -26.97 26.83 -30.11
N SER A 306 -28.04 27.46 -30.60
CA SER A 306 -28.13 28.77 -31.27
C SER A 306 -27.73 28.81 -32.74
N SER A 307 -28.65 28.39 -33.60
CA SER A 307 -28.93 29.02 -34.90
C SER A 307 -30.36 28.66 -35.30
N ASP A 308 -31.32 29.11 -34.50
CA ASP A 308 -32.73 29.29 -34.87
C ASP A 308 -33.37 30.08 -33.74
N ASP A 309 -33.25 31.41 -33.82
CA ASP A 309 -34.30 32.38 -33.47
C ASP A 309 -33.73 33.81 -33.61
N LEU A 310 -34.42 34.57 -34.49
CA LEU A 310 -34.24 35.95 -34.95
C LEU A 310 -33.33 36.19 -36.17
#